data_AF-A0A2N3LNV4-F1
#
_entry.id   AF-A0A2N3LNV4-F1
#
_cell.length_a   1.000
_cell.length_b   1.000
_cell.length_c   1.000
_cell.angle_alpha   90.00
_cell.angle_beta   90.00
_cell.angle_gamma   90.00
#
_symmetry.space_group_name_H-M   'P 1'
#
loop_
_entity.id
_entity.type
_entity.pdbx_description
1 polymer ?
#
loop_
_entity_poly.entity_id
_entity_poly.type
_entity_poly.pdbx_seq_one_letter_code
_entity_poly.pdbx_strand_id
1 'polypeptide(L)'
;MFLRPFQFTLIEMVFYFAKIVMELINHLLKKGVATMILFDQEISDDFPSFYSKVRLSDNQIKSLLQKYLEFDTVISIKVTIEETIRLTGMEAITLIMCQLKRNKVIELIHHLYLIDKRNSDTIEYLKFIILGIILNHKY
;
A
#
# COMPACT_ATOMS: atom_id res chain seq x y z
N MET A 1 4.95 -36.93 39.67
CA MET A 1 5.23 -36.61 38.26
C MET A 1 5.32 -35.09 38.15
N PHE A 2 6.49 -34.52 38.45
CA PHE A 2 6.68 -33.07 38.50
C PHE A 2 7.03 -32.57 37.09
N LEU A 3 6.20 -31.66 36.57
CA LEU A 3 6.54 -30.78 35.46
C LEU A 3 7.85 -30.07 35.82
N ARG A 4 8.92 -30.34 35.09
CA ARG A 4 10.15 -29.56 35.22
C ARG A 4 9.84 -28.13 34.75
N PRO A 5 10.04 -27.09 35.58
CA PRO A 5 9.94 -25.73 35.11
C PRO A 5 11.06 -25.52 34.10
N PHE A 6 10.73 -25.04 32.90
CA PHE A 6 11.71 -24.63 31.90
C PHE A 6 12.53 -23.48 32.50
N GLN A 7 13.66 -23.81 33.13
CA GLN A 7 14.67 -22.84 33.52
C GLN A 7 15.48 -22.52 32.27
N PHE A 8 14.94 -21.65 31.43
CA PHE A 8 15.79 -20.94 30.48
C PHE A 8 16.72 -20.06 31.30
N THR A 9 18.02 -20.20 31.11
CA THR A 9 18.98 -19.24 31.68
C THR A 9 18.67 -17.85 31.11
N LEU A 10 18.98 -16.80 31.86
CA LEU A 10 18.76 -15.40 31.41
C LEU A 10 19.35 -15.18 30.00
N ILE A 11 20.47 -15.85 29.72
CA ILE A 11 21.16 -15.86 28.43
C ILE A 11 20.29 -16.50 27.33
N GLU A 12 19.73 -17.68 27.57
CA GLU A 12 18.87 -18.37 26.59
C GLU A 12 17.55 -17.62 26.33
N MET A 13 16.98 -16.97 27.35
CA MET A 13 15.82 -16.09 27.16
C MET A 13 16.15 -14.89 26.26
N VAL A 14 17.33 -14.28 26.44
CA VAL A 14 17.80 -13.17 25.61
C VAL A 14 18.03 -13.64 24.16
N PHE A 15 18.63 -14.80 23.94
CA PHE A 15 18.80 -15.35 22.59
C PHE A 15 17.46 -15.70 21.92
N TYR A 16 16.52 -16.27 22.66
CA TYR A 16 15.20 -16.60 22.13
C TYR A 16 14.41 -15.33 21.76
N PHE A 17 14.46 -14.30 22.61
CA PHE A 17 13.84 -13.01 22.33
C PHE A 17 14.49 -12.30 21.14
N ALA A 18 15.83 -12.30 21.06
CA ALA A 18 16.56 -11.76 19.93
C ALA A 18 16.20 -12.47 18.61
N LYS A 19 16.00 -13.79 18.64
CA LYS A 19 15.56 -14.56 17.46
C LYS A 19 14.15 -14.19 17.02
N ILE A 20 13.19 -14.06 17.94
CA ILE A 20 11.82 -13.64 17.64
C ILE A 20 11.80 -12.21 17.09
N VAL A 21 12.55 -11.29 17.70
CA VAL A 21 12.67 -9.91 17.22
C VAL A 21 13.29 -9.87 15.83
N MET A 22 14.33 -10.67 15.56
CA MET A 22 14.94 -10.76 14.23
C MET A 22 14.01 -11.42 13.20
N GLU A 23 13.19 -12.40 13.57
CA GLU A 23 12.16 -12.97 12.68
C GLU A 23 11.02 -11.98 12.41
N LEU A 24 10.60 -11.21 13.41
CA LEU A 24 9.59 -10.16 13.28
C LEU A 24 10.12 -9.01 12.41
N ILE A 25 11.36 -8.58 12.64
CA ILE A 25 12.08 -7.61 11.81
C ILE A 25 12.21 -8.17 10.40
N ASN A 26 12.61 -9.43 10.18
CA ASN A 26 12.65 -10.01 8.83
C ASN A 26 11.27 -10.10 8.17
N HIS A 27 10.21 -10.35 8.93
CA HIS A 27 8.84 -10.38 8.41
C HIS A 27 8.35 -8.97 8.02
N LEU A 28 8.66 -7.97 8.85
CA LEU A 28 8.37 -6.55 8.62
C LEU A 28 9.24 -5.97 7.50
N LEU A 29 10.50 -6.37 7.41
CA LEU A 29 11.39 -6.04 6.29
C LEU A 29 10.85 -6.71 5.01
N LYS A 30 10.53 -8.01 4.99
CA LYS A 30 9.98 -8.62 3.76
C LYS A 30 8.65 -8.00 3.28
N LYS A 31 7.78 -7.51 4.17
CA LYS A 31 6.51 -6.83 3.81
C LYS A 31 6.65 -5.32 3.57
N GLY A 32 7.58 -4.66 4.25
CA GLY A 32 7.82 -3.21 4.17
C GLY A 32 8.97 -2.85 3.21
N VAL A 33 10.11 -3.52 3.33
CA VAL A 33 11.34 -3.30 2.54
C VAL A 33 11.22 -3.76 1.09
N ALA A 34 10.37 -4.73 0.73
CA ALA A 34 10.09 -4.96 -0.69
C ALA A 34 9.39 -3.76 -1.35
N THR A 35 8.60 -3.01 -0.57
CA THR A 35 7.95 -1.77 -1.01
C THR A 35 8.92 -0.58 -0.90
N MET A 36 9.73 -0.53 0.15
CA MET A 36 10.71 0.53 0.41
C MET A 36 11.89 0.48 -0.58
N ILE A 37 12.47 -0.70 -0.86
CA ILE A 37 13.53 -0.89 -1.88
C ILE A 37 13.05 -0.51 -3.29
N LEU A 38 11.74 -0.65 -3.58
CA LEU A 38 11.18 -0.21 -4.85
C LEU A 38 11.12 1.32 -5.01
N PHE A 39 11.13 2.08 -3.91
CA PHE A 39 10.96 3.53 -3.91
C PHE A 39 12.17 4.33 -3.37
N ASP A 40 13.16 3.65 -2.79
CA ASP A 40 14.37 4.25 -2.18
C ASP A 40 15.60 4.22 -3.11
N GLN A 41 15.44 3.85 -4.39
CA GLN A 41 16.48 4.11 -5.39
C GLN A 41 16.49 5.60 -5.72
N GLU A 42 17.63 6.26 -5.49
CA GLU A 42 17.86 7.69 -5.75
C GLU A 42 17.26 8.13 -7.10
N ILE A 43 16.28 9.03 -6.99
CA ILE A 43 15.49 9.53 -8.11
C ILE A 43 16.35 10.51 -8.90
N SER A 44 16.99 10.05 -9.98
CA SER A 44 17.44 10.92 -11.07
C SER A 44 16.24 11.39 -11.89
N ASP A 45 16.25 12.64 -12.35
CA ASP A 45 15.13 13.40 -12.96
C ASP A 45 14.42 12.81 -14.21
N ASP A 46 14.67 11.56 -14.63
CA ASP A 46 13.99 10.87 -15.74
C ASP A 46 12.73 10.11 -15.28
N PHE A 47 11.73 10.86 -14.83
CA PHE A 47 10.48 10.40 -14.20
C PHE A 47 9.61 9.36 -14.96
N PRO A 48 9.46 9.36 -16.31
CA PRO A 48 8.49 8.46 -16.96
C PRO A 48 8.96 6.99 -17.08
N SER A 49 10.26 6.73 -16.99
CA SER A 49 10.83 5.43 -17.38
C SER A 49 10.91 4.41 -16.23
N PHE A 50 10.91 4.87 -14.97
CA PHE A 50 11.21 4.02 -13.81
C PHE A 50 10.09 3.02 -13.47
N TYR A 51 8.84 3.49 -13.38
CA TYR A 51 7.71 2.63 -12.98
C TYR A 51 7.39 1.53 -14.00
N SER A 52 7.77 1.71 -15.27
CA SER A 52 7.59 0.69 -16.31
C SER A 52 8.44 -0.57 -16.07
N LYS A 53 9.54 -0.43 -15.31
CA LYS A 53 10.48 -1.52 -15.00
C LYS A 53 10.07 -2.29 -13.73
N VAL A 54 9.13 -1.76 -12.94
CA VAL A 54 8.66 -2.37 -11.70
C VAL A 54 7.76 -3.57 -12.02
N ARG A 55 8.23 -4.77 -11.65
CA ARG A 55 7.54 -6.04 -11.91
C ARG A 55 6.75 -6.49 -10.68
N LEU A 56 5.48 -6.10 -10.62
CA LEU A 56 4.69 -6.24 -9.40
C LEU A 56 3.50 -7.19 -9.37
N SER A 57 3.11 -8.04 -10.32
CA SER A 57 1.82 -8.82 -10.25
C SER A 57 0.54 -8.03 -9.85
N ASP A 58 -0.62 -8.51 -10.28
CA ASP A 58 -1.85 -7.76 -9.97
C ASP A 58 -2.28 -7.93 -8.52
N ASN A 59 -1.98 -9.08 -7.90
CA ASN A 59 -2.26 -9.33 -6.50
C ASN A 59 -1.44 -8.43 -5.57
N GLN A 60 -0.14 -8.22 -5.84
CA GLN A 60 0.66 -7.34 -4.98
C GLN A 60 0.25 -5.87 -5.16
N ILE A 61 -0.09 -5.45 -6.38
CA ILE A 61 -0.66 -4.11 -6.63
C ILE A 61 -1.96 -3.91 -5.84
N LYS A 62 -2.88 -4.88 -5.91
CA LYS A 62 -4.14 -4.86 -5.17
C LYS A 62 -3.90 -4.77 -3.67
N SER A 63 -2.98 -5.58 -3.14
CA SER A 63 -2.62 -5.55 -1.71
C SER A 63 -1.96 -4.24 -1.29
N LEU A 64 -1.19 -3.58 -2.16
CA LEU A 64 -0.58 -2.28 -1.86
C LEU A 64 -1.62 -1.17 -1.83
N LEU A 65 -2.57 -1.15 -2.77
CA LEU A 65 -3.68 -0.21 -2.75
C LEU A 65 -4.57 -0.42 -1.52
N GLN A 66 -4.78 -1.67 -1.12
CA GLN A 66 -5.58 -2.00 0.07
C GLN A 66 -5.00 -1.40 1.37
N LYS A 67 -3.69 -1.13 1.45
CA LYS A 67 -3.09 -0.46 2.61
C LYS A 67 -3.63 0.96 2.80
N TYR A 68 -3.99 1.63 1.71
CA TYR A 68 -4.51 3.00 1.73
C TYR A 68 -6.02 3.05 1.64
N LEU A 69 -6.65 1.93 1.25
CA LEU A 69 -8.07 1.85 1.03
C LEU A 69 -8.60 0.46 1.38
N GLU A 70 -9.07 0.31 2.61
CA GLU A 70 -9.63 -0.97 3.06
C GLU A 70 -10.88 -1.33 2.25
N PHE A 71 -11.06 -2.61 1.94
CA PHE A 71 -12.11 -3.06 1.03
C PHE A 71 -13.53 -2.68 1.47
N ASP A 72 -13.80 -2.71 2.77
CA ASP A 72 -15.11 -2.43 3.34
C ASP A 72 -15.34 -0.93 3.60
N THR A 73 -14.31 -0.09 3.38
CA THR A 73 -14.45 1.36 3.53
C THR A 73 -15.31 1.90 2.39
N VAL A 74 -16.38 2.63 2.72
CA VAL A 74 -17.19 3.34 1.74
C VAL A 74 -16.64 4.74 1.52
N ILE A 75 -16.26 5.02 0.29
CA ILE A 75 -15.83 6.34 -0.15
C ILE A 75 -17.02 7.03 -0.83
N SER A 76 -17.29 8.26 -0.42
CA SER A 76 -18.24 9.15 -1.11
C SER A 76 -17.47 10.19 -1.92
N ILE A 77 -17.77 10.27 -3.22
CA ILE A 77 -17.14 11.18 -4.16
C ILE A 77 -18.22 12.06 -4.77
N LYS A 78 -18.12 13.37 -4.53
CA LYS A 78 -19.02 14.36 -5.09
C LYS A 78 -18.59 14.70 -6.51
N VAL A 79 -19.42 14.38 -7.50
CA VAL A 79 -19.14 14.62 -8.92
C VAL A 79 -19.70 15.97 -9.37
N THR A 80 -20.92 16.29 -8.93
CA THR A 80 -21.57 17.59 -9.14
C THR A 80 -22.24 18.05 -7.84
N ILE A 81 -22.95 19.18 -7.86
CA ILE A 81 -23.72 19.64 -6.70
C ILE A 81 -24.77 18.60 -6.28
N GLU A 82 -25.36 17.89 -7.25
CA GLU A 82 -26.48 16.98 -7.07
C GLU A 82 -26.08 15.49 -7.15
N GLU A 83 -24.92 15.18 -7.74
CA GLU A 83 -24.47 13.81 -7.95
C GLU A 83 -23.32 13.44 -6.99
N THR A 84 -23.55 12.41 -6.18
CA THR A 84 -22.53 11.76 -5.35
C THR A 84 -22.48 10.28 -5.66
N ILE A 85 -21.29 9.80 -6.01
CA ILE A 85 -21.03 8.38 -6.23
C ILE A 85 -20.46 7.79 -4.95
N ARG A 86 -20.95 6.61 -4.56
CA ARG A 86 -20.42 5.85 -3.44
C ARG A 86 -19.78 4.58 -3.97
N LEU A 87 -18.55 4.33 -3.55
CA LEU A 87 -17.79 3.14 -3.90
C LEU A 87 -17.26 2.50 -2.63
N THR A 88 -17.34 1.18 -2.54
CA THR A 88 -16.53 0.41 -1.60
C THR A 88 -15.06 0.51 -1.98
N GLY A 89 -14.16 0.28 -1.03
CA GLY A 89 -12.72 0.26 -1.30
C GLY A 89 -12.35 -0.78 -2.34
N MET A 90 -13.05 -1.92 -2.37
CA MET A 90 -12.89 -2.93 -3.42
C MET A 90 -13.31 -2.43 -4.81
N GLU A 91 -14.45 -1.75 -4.93
CA GLU A 91 -14.91 -1.17 -6.20
C GLU A 91 -13.95 -0.08 -6.69
N ALA A 92 -13.49 0.78 -5.79
CA ALA A 92 -12.52 1.83 -6.11
C ALA A 92 -11.16 1.26 -6.56
N ILE A 93 -10.63 0.23 -5.88
CA ILE A 93 -9.39 -0.45 -6.31
C ILE A 93 -9.58 -1.10 -7.68
N THR A 94 -10.72 -1.77 -7.87
CA THR A 94 -11.05 -2.41 -9.16
C THR A 94 -11.12 -1.36 -10.27
N LEU A 95 -11.79 -0.24 -10.04
CA LEU A 95 -11.87 0.87 -10.98
C LEU A 95 -10.48 1.42 -11.35
N ILE A 96 -9.62 1.67 -10.36
CA ILE A 96 -8.24 2.14 -10.59
C ILE A 96 -7.46 1.15 -11.46
N MET A 97 -7.50 -0.14 -11.12
CA MET A 97 -6.74 -1.17 -11.84
C MET A 97 -7.28 -1.43 -13.25
N CYS A 98 -8.59 -1.27 -13.48
CA CYS A 98 -9.19 -1.45 -14.79
C CYS A 98 -8.96 -0.25 -15.72
N GLN A 99 -8.96 0.98 -15.19
CA GLN A 99 -8.93 2.18 -16.02
C GLN A 99 -7.54 2.77 -16.19
N LEU A 100 -6.59 2.50 -15.27
CA LEU A 100 -5.23 2.99 -15.40
C LEU A 100 -4.30 1.92 -15.96
N LYS A 101 -3.36 2.35 -16.80
CA LYS A 101 -2.23 1.50 -17.20
C LYS A 101 -1.40 1.13 -15.98
N ARG A 102 -0.82 -0.08 -15.98
CA ARG A 102 -0.07 -0.62 -14.83
C ARG A 102 0.98 0.35 -14.25
N ASN A 103 1.79 0.96 -15.11
CA ASN A 103 2.80 1.91 -14.68
C ASN A 103 2.20 3.12 -13.94
N LYS A 104 1.02 3.59 -14.34
CA LYS A 104 0.28 4.66 -13.66
C LYS A 104 -0.29 4.22 -12.32
N VAL A 105 -0.71 2.96 -12.18
CA VAL A 105 -1.11 2.42 -10.88
C VAL A 105 0.09 2.35 -9.91
N ILE A 106 1.26 1.95 -10.41
CA ILE A 106 2.49 1.88 -9.60
C ILE A 106 2.94 3.30 -9.19
N GLU A 107 2.88 4.26 -10.10
CA GLU A 107 3.13 5.68 -9.83
C GLU A 107 2.16 6.23 -8.77
N LEU A 108 0.86 5.91 -8.87
CA LEU A 108 -0.15 6.26 -7.87
C LEU A 108 0.20 5.68 -6.49
N ILE A 109 0.57 4.40 -6.41
CA ILE A 109 0.99 3.77 -5.16
C ILE A 109 2.18 4.51 -4.54
N HIS A 110 3.14 4.94 -5.36
CA HIS A 110 4.27 5.73 -4.88
C HIS A 110 3.82 7.08 -4.30
N HIS A 111 2.92 7.80 -4.98
CA HIS A 111 2.38 9.05 -4.46
C HIS A 111 1.66 8.84 -3.13
N LEU A 112 0.86 7.78 -3.00
CA LEU A 112 0.20 7.44 -1.74
C LEU A 112 1.21 7.19 -0.61
N TYR A 113 2.29 6.46 -0.91
CA TYR A 113 3.38 6.26 0.03
C TYR A 113 4.02 7.59 0.48
N LEU A 114 4.29 8.50 -0.45
CA LEU A 114 4.89 9.81 -0.12
C LEU A 114 3.95 10.70 0.70
N ILE A 115 2.65 10.67 0.41
CA ILE A 115 1.60 11.41 1.13
C ILE A 115 1.46 10.87 2.55
N ASP A 116 1.37 9.55 2.70
CA ASP A 116 1.29 8.85 3.97
C ASP A 116 2.53 9.13 4.85
N LYS A 117 3.72 9.07 4.26
CA LYS A 117 4.99 9.41 4.96
C LYS A 117 5.03 10.85 5.47
N ARG A 118 4.26 11.76 4.85
CA ARG A 118 4.11 13.16 5.28
C ARG A 118 2.90 13.36 6.22
N ASN A 119 2.25 12.29 6.67
CA ASN A 119 1.02 12.30 7.48
C ASN A 119 -0.10 13.14 6.84
N SER A 120 -0.19 13.13 5.51
CA SER A 120 -1.23 13.82 4.76
C SER A 120 -2.37 12.86 4.37
N ASP A 121 -3.53 13.40 3.99
CA ASP A 121 -4.73 12.60 3.71
C ASP A 121 -4.63 11.85 2.37
N THR A 122 -4.34 10.56 2.45
CA THR A 122 -4.28 9.66 1.29
C THR A 122 -5.65 9.36 0.68
N ILE A 123 -6.70 9.35 1.49
CA ILE A 123 -8.08 9.07 1.05
C ILE A 123 -8.59 10.22 0.19
N GLU A 124 -8.36 11.46 0.60
CA GLU A 124 -8.79 12.63 -0.17
C GLU A 124 -8.04 12.71 -1.52
N TYR A 125 -6.75 12.38 -1.54
CA TYR A 125 -5.99 12.25 -2.79
C TYR A 125 -6.55 11.13 -3.69
N LEU A 126 -6.89 9.97 -3.13
CA LEU A 126 -7.53 8.89 -3.88
C LEU A 126 -8.88 9.32 -4.47
N LYS A 127 -9.72 10.03 -3.72
CA LYS A 127 -11.00 10.56 -4.23
C LYS A 127 -10.78 11.45 -5.44
N PHE A 128 -9.77 12.33 -5.40
CA PHE A 128 -9.44 13.20 -6.52
C PHE A 128 -9.05 12.41 -7.77
N ILE A 129 -8.21 11.39 -7.63
CA ILE A 129 -7.80 10.52 -8.75
C ILE A 129 -9.01 9.75 -9.30
N ILE A 130 -9.83 9.17 -8.43
CA ILE A 130 -11.03 8.42 -8.84
C ILE A 130 -12.04 9.34 -9.55
N LEU A 131 -12.23 10.57 -9.05
CA LEU A 131 -13.07 11.56 -9.71
C LEU A 131 -12.56 11.86 -11.13
N GLY A 132 -11.25 12.03 -11.31
CA GLY A 132 -10.62 12.22 -12.62
C GLY A 132 -10.88 11.04 -13.57
N ILE A 133 -10.78 9.80 -13.07
CA ILE A 133 -11.13 8.60 -13.84
C ILE A 133 -12.60 8.63 -14.26
N ILE A 134 -13.52 8.85 -13.31
CA ILE A 134 -14.97 8.85 -13.56
C ILE A 134 -15.34 9.90 -14.62
N LEU A 135 -14.81 11.12 -14.50
CA LEU A 135 -15.11 12.20 -15.44
C LEU A 135 -14.58 11.92 -16.84
N ASN A 136 -13.41 11.28 -16.97
CA ASN A 136 -12.82 10.93 -18.26
C ASN A 136 -13.50 9.74 -18.97
N HIS A 137 -14.43 9.06 -18.29
CA HIS A 137 -15.24 7.97 -18.88
C HIS A 137 -16.69 8.36 -19.17
N LYS A 138 -17.18 9.48 -18.62
CA LYS A 138 -18.53 10.00 -18.93
C LYS A 138 -18.58 10.83 -20.21
N TYR A 139 -17.43 11.20 -20.77
CA TYR A 139 -17.27 11.98 -22.01
C TYR A 139 -16.29 11.27 -22.95
#